data_AF-A0A6N7VE13-F1
#
_entry.id   AF-A0A6N7VE13-F1
#
_cell.length_a   1.000
_cell.length_b   1.000
_cell.length_c   1.000
_cell.angle_alpha   90.00
_cell.angle_beta   90.00
_cell.angle_gamma   90.00
#
_symmetry.space_group_name_H-M   'P 1'
#
loop_
_entity.id
_entity.type
_entity.pdbx_description
1 polymer ?
#
loop_
_entity_poly.entity_id
_entity_poly.type
_entity_poly.pdbx_seq_one_letter_code
_entity_poly.pdbx_strand_id
1 'polypeptide(L)' 'MELVPGNTLITATPEEGRKLALELALHSIYAIQPDEKVLRAGRDVYTTDPEELIASSHVVAIEFATIAAANNYWR' A
#
# COMPACT_ATOMS: atom_id res chain seq x y z
N MET A 1 -12.43 -1.81 8.94
CA MET A 1 -11.08 -1.39 8.51
C MET A 1 -11.20 0.02 7.98
N GLU A 2 -10.34 0.92 8.43
CA GLU A 2 -10.26 2.28 7.89
C GLU A 2 -9.43 2.27 6.60
N LEU A 3 -9.87 2.97 5.56
CA LEU A 3 -9.12 3.03 4.30
C LEU A 3 -7.94 3.99 4.37
N VAL A 4 -8.04 5.03 5.20
CA VAL A 4 -6.98 6.00 5.48
C VAL A 4 -6.78 6.07 6.99
N PRO A 5 -5.75 5.40 7.55
CA PRO A 5 -5.51 5.36 8.99
C PRO A 5 -5.37 6.75 9.59
N GLY A 6 -6.14 7.04 10.64
CA GLY A 6 -6.09 8.35 11.31
C GLY A 6 -6.51 9.54 10.42
N ASN A 7 -7.13 9.27 9.26
CA ASN A 7 -7.61 10.25 8.29
C ASN A 7 -6.55 11.30 7.90
N THR A 8 -5.28 10.87 7.78
CA THR A 8 -4.15 11.74 7.44
C THR A 8 -3.17 11.04 6.51
N LEU A 9 -2.53 11.82 5.63
CA LEU A 9 -1.38 11.39 4.84
C LEU A 9 -0.07 11.92 5.42
N ILE A 10 -0.12 12.70 6.50
CA ILE A 10 1.05 13.33 7.10
C ILE A 10 1.82 12.31 7.94
N THR A 11 3.13 12.20 7.69
CA THR A 11 4.06 11.27 8.33
C THR A 11 5.35 12.00 8.68
N ALA A 12 6.02 11.63 9.76
CA ALA A 12 7.19 12.38 10.25
C ALA A 12 8.44 12.14 9.40
N THR A 13 8.54 10.98 8.73
CA THR A 13 9.71 10.58 7.95
C THR A 13 9.33 9.89 6.63
N PRO A 14 10.24 9.87 5.64
CA PRO A 14 10.03 9.10 4.41
C PRO A 14 9.77 7.61 4.65
N GLU A 15 10.39 7.02 5.68
CA GLU A 15 10.20 5.61 6.05
C GLU A 15 8.77 5.36 6.57
N GLU A 16 8.25 6.25 7.41
CA GLU A 16 6.84 6.20 7.83
C GLU A 16 5.88 6.40 6.66
N GLY A 17 6.19 7.33 5.75
CA GLY A 17 5.44 7.51 4.51
C GLY A 17 5.44 6.25 3.64
N ARG A 18 6.57 5.54 3.58
CA ARG A 18 6.72 4.29 2.82
C ARG A 18 5.89 3.16 3.44
N LYS A 19 5.80 3.10 4.76
CA LYS A 19 4.93 2.17 5.50
C LYS A 19 3.45 2.48 5.30
N LEU A 20 3.07 3.77 5.38
CA LEU A 20 1.70 4.19 5.10
C LEU A 20 1.29 3.82 3.67
N ALA A 21 2.16 4.01 2.68
CA ALA A 21 1.89 3.62 1.29
C ALA A 21 1.59 2.11 1.13
N LEU A 22 2.33 1.25 1.85
CA LEU A 22 2.07 -0.19 1.88
C LEU A 22 0.72 -0.50 2.51
N GLU A 23 0.41 0.17 3.61
CA GLU A 23 -0.84 -0.01 4.34
C GLU A 23 -2.06 0.41 3.50
N LEU A 24 -2.02 1.56 2.82
CA LEU A 24 -3.11 2.01 1.94
C LEU A 24 -3.34 1.06 0.76
N ALA A 25 -2.27 0.55 0.16
CA ALA A 25 -2.37 -0.45 -0.91
C ALA A 25 -3.03 -1.74 -0.42
N LEU A 26 -2.65 -2.23 0.76
CA LEU A 26 -3.25 -3.42 1.37
C LEU A 26 -4.71 -3.19 1.78
N HIS A 27 -5.04 -2.04 2.35
CA HIS A 27 -6.42 -1.68 2.71
C HIS A 27 -7.34 -1.65 1.48
N SER A 28 -6.85 -1.15 0.34
CA SER A 28 -7.60 -1.21 -0.92
C SER A 28 -7.89 -2.66 -1.33
N ILE A 29 -6.91 -3.57 -1.23
CA ILE A 29 -7.09 -4.99 -1.52
C ILE A 29 -8.13 -5.62 -0.58
N TYR A 30 -8.03 -5.39 0.72
CA TYR A 30 -8.98 -5.92 1.71
C TYR A 30 -10.40 -5.37 1.53
N ALA A 31 -10.54 -4.14 1.05
CA ALA A 31 -11.83 -3.52 0.78
C ALA A 31 -12.50 -4.12 -0.47
N ILE A 32 -11.72 -4.44 -1.50
CA ILE A 32 -12.20 -5.08 -2.73
C ILE A 32 -12.55 -6.54 -2.48
N GLN A 33 -11.70 -7.27 -1.74
CA GLN A 33 -11.88 -8.69 -1.45
C GLN A 33 -11.78 -8.94 0.07
N PRO A 34 -12.92 -9.05 0.78
CA PRO A 34 -12.92 -9.24 2.23
C PRO A 34 -12.72 -10.70 2.67
N ASP A 35 -12.80 -11.70 1.77
CA ASP A 35 -12.61 -13.11 2.13
C ASP A 35 -11.12 -13.45 2.25
N GLU A 36 -10.66 -13.68 3.49
CA GLU A 36 -9.28 -14.07 3.78
C GLU A 36 -8.84 -15.35 3.06
N LYS A 37 -9.75 -16.30 2.80
CA LYS A 37 -9.39 -17.54 2.10
C LYS A 37 -9.02 -17.25 0.65
N VAL A 38 -9.78 -16.37 0.00
CA VAL A 38 -9.49 -15.92 -1.37
C VAL A 38 -8.16 -15.17 -1.41
N LEU A 39 -7.93 -14.27 -0.46
CA LEU A 39 -6.66 -13.52 -0.37
C LEU A 39 -5.45 -14.42 -0.15
N ARG A 40 -5.56 -15.42 0.74
CA ARG A 40 -4.49 -16.39 1.00
C ARG A 40 -4.19 -17.22 -0.25
N ALA A 41 -5.21 -17.69 -0.94
CA ALA A 41 -5.04 -18.45 -2.18
C ALA A 41 -4.35 -17.62 -3.27
N GLY A 42 -4.69 -16.32 -3.40
CA GLY A 42 -4.04 -15.42 -4.36
C GLY A 42 -2.57 -15.11 -4.02
N ARG A 43 -2.19 -15.15 -2.72
CA ARG A 43 -0.84 -14.81 -2.27
C ARG A 43 0.24 -15.71 -2.84
N ASP A 44 0.00 -17.01 -2.91
CA ASP A 44 0.99 -17.95 -3.45
C ASP A 44 1.29 -17.69 -4.94
N VAL A 45 0.32 -17.14 -5.67
CA VAL A 45 0.47 -16.74 -7.07
C VAL A 45 1.36 -15.50 -7.18
N TYR A 46 0.92 -14.36 -6.64
CA TYR A 46 1.63 -13.09 -6.87
C TYR A 46 2.99 -13.00 -6.17
N THR A 47 3.23 -13.79 -5.12
CA THR A 47 4.52 -13.77 -4.40
C THR A 47 5.62 -14.57 -5.09
N THR A 48 5.27 -15.41 -6.06
CA THR A 48 6.22 -16.24 -6.80
C THR A 48 6.39 -15.80 -8.25
N ASP A 49 5.53 -14.90 -8.72
CA ASP A 49 5.58 -14.31 -10.05
C ASP A 49 6.33 -12.96 -10.06
N PRO A 50 7.45 -12.82 -10.80
CA PRO A 50 8.21 -11.58 -10.87
C PRO A 50 7.43 -10.38 -11.44
N GLU A 51 6.53 -10.58 -12.40
CA GLU A 51 5.74 -9.50 -13.00
C GLU A 51 4.74 -8.97 -11.97
N GLU A 52 4.10 -9.85 -11.20
CA GLU A 52 3.18 -9.49 -10.13
C GLU A 52 3.89 -8.79 -8.95
N LEU A 53 5.13 -9.19 -8.62
CA LEU A 53 5.96 -8.50 -7.63
C LEU A 53 6.31 -7.06 -8.08
N ILE A 54 6.61 -6.87 -9.37
CA ILE A 54 6.86 -5.55 -9.95
C ILE A 54 5.56 -4.72 -9.95
N ALA A 55 4.43 -5.31 -10.35
CA ALA A 55 3.13 -4.65 -10.35
C ALA A 55 2.73 -4.18 -8.94
N SER A 56 2.87 -5.05 -7.94
CA SER A 56 2.64 -4.73 -6.53
C SER A 56 3.53 -3.58 -6.07
N SER A 57 4.81 -3.59 -6.46
CA SER A 57 5.75 -2.52 -6.15
C SER A 57 5.35 -1.19 -6.80
N HIS A 58 4.80 -1.22 -8.01
CA HIS A 58 4.34 -0.04 -8.73
C HIS A 58 3.15 0.64 -8.06
N VAL A 59 2.13 -0.13 -7.62
CA VAL A 59 0.99 0.40 -6.88
C VAL A 59 1.46 1.17 -5.64
N VAL A 60 2.35 0.56 -4.89
CA VAL A 60 2.88 1.17 -3.67
C VAL A 60 3.74 2.40 -3.98
N ALA A 61 4.45 2.43 -5.11
CA ALA A 61 5.19 3.62 -5.56
C ALA A 61 4.25 4.80 -5.87
N ILE A 62 3.07 4.54 -6.45
CA ILE A 62 2.06 5.57 -6.72
C ILE A 62 1.51 6.15 -5.40
N GLU A 63 1.17 5.28 -4.45
CA GLU A 63 0.73 5.70 -3.11
C GLU A 63 1.80 6.56 -2.42
N PHE A 64 3.05 6.11 -2.46
CA PHE A 64 4.16 6.84 -1.86
C PHE A 64 4.40 8.20 -2.53
N ALA A 65 4.21 8.32 -3.84
CA ALA A 65 4.30 9.62 -4.53
C ALA A 65 3.27 10.62 -4.00
N THR A 66 2.03 10.17 -3.80
CA THR A 66 0.95 10.99 -3.23
C THR A 66 1.25 11.40 -1.80
N ILE A 67 1.70 10.46 -0.96
CA ILE A 67 2.10 10.72 0.44
C ILE A 67 3.29 11.68 0.51
N ALA A 68 4.31 11.48 -0.32
CA ALA A 68 5.46 12.38 -0.36
C ALA A 68 5.07 13.81 -0.74
N ALA A 69 4.18 13.97 -1.71
CA ALA A 69 3.64 15.28 -2.08
C ALA A 69 2.85 15.92 -0.92
N ALA A 70 2.02 15.15 -0.20
CA ALA A 70 1.30 15.62 0.98
C ALA A 70 2.23 16.07 2.12
N ASN A 71 3.42 15.47 2.22
CA ASN A 71 4.43 15.79 3.25
C ASN A 71 5.48 16.81 2.79
N ASN A 72 5.27 17.51 1.67
CA ASN A 72 6.25 18.43 1.08
C ASN A 72 7.65 17.78 0.95
N TYR A 73 7.69 16.48 0.65
CA TYR A 73 8.91 15.68 0.53
C TYR A 73 9.83 15.70 1.77
N TRP A 74 9.29 15.96 2.97
CA TRP A 74 10.02 16.02 4.23
C TRP A 74 11.22 17.00 4.24
N ARG A 75 11.08 18.11 3.51
CA ARG A 75 12.07 19.18 3.41
C ARG A 75 11.92 20.25 4.49
#